data_AF-A2T6G0-F1
#
_entry.id   AF-A2T6G0-F1
#
_cell.length_a   1.000
_cell.length_b   1.000
_cell.length_c   1.000
_cell.angle_alpha   90.00
_cell.angle_beta   90.00
_cell.angle_gamma   90.00
#
_symmetry.space_group_name_H-M   'P 1'
#
loop_
_entity.id
_entity.type
_entity.pdbx_description
1 polymer ?
#
loop_
_entity_poly.entity_id
_entity_poly.type
_entity_poly.pdbx_seq_one_letter_code
_entity_poly.pdbx_strand_id
1 'polypeptide(L)'
;TLDGFIFVVAPDGKIMYISETASVHLGLSQVELTGNSIYEYIHPADHDEMTAVLTAHQPYHSHFVQEYEIERSFFLRMKCVLAKRNAGLTCGGYK
;
A
#
# COMPACT_ATOMS: atom_id res chain seq x y z
N THR A 1 -1.70 17.43 -9.93
CA THR A 1 -1.05 16.20 -9.45
C THR A 1 -1.92 15.60 -8.37
N LEU A 2 -1.96 14.27 -8.24
CA LEU A 2 -2.67 13.63 -7.13
C LEU A 2 -2.03 14.08 -5.80
N ASP A 3 -2.82 14.27 -4.75
CA ASP A 3 -2.29 14.42 -3.38
C ASP A 3 -1.99 13.04 -2.80
N GLY A 4 -1.04 12.35 -3.43
CA GLY A 4 -0.67 10.99 -3.10
C GLY A 4 0.11 10.27 -4.19
N PHE A 5 0.14 8.95 -4.05
CA PHE A 5 0.76 8.02 -4.98
C PHE A 5 -0.13 6.79 -5.13
N ILE A 6 0.11 6.03 -6.19
CA ILE A 6 -0.62 4.80 -6.48
C ILE A 6 0.38 3.66 -6.42
N PHE A 7 -0.05 2.52 -5.89
CA PHE A 7 0.72 1.29 -5.91
C PHE A 7 -0.19 0.11 -6.27
N VAL A 8 0.42 -0.94 -6.81
CA VAL A 8 -0.23 -2.19 -7.16
C VAL A 8 0.54 -3.30 -6.45
N VAL A 9 -0.18 -4.13 -5.70
CA VAL A 9 0.39 -5.25 -4.94
C VAL A 9 -0.21 -6.54 -5.45
N ALA A 10 0.63 -7.56 -5.62
CA ALA A 10 0.17 -8.93 -5.87
C ALA A 10 -0.45 -9.56 -4.60
N PRO A 11 -1.24 -10.63 -4.72
CA PRO A 11 -1.85 -11.29 -3.56
C PRO A 11 -0.87 -11.80 -2.51
N ASP A 12 0.39 -12.06 -2.89
CA ASP A 12 1.48 -12.46 -1.99
C ASP A 12 2.15 -11.27 -1.27
N GLY A 13 1.66 -10.05 -1.49
CA GLY A 13 2.21 -8.84 -0.89
C GLY A 13 3.36 -8.21 -1.67
N LYS A 14 3.73 -8.74 -2.85
CA LYS A 14 4.79 -8.15 -3.67
C LYS A 14 4.32 -6.85 -4.33
N ILE A 15 5.11 -5.77 -4.20
CA ILE A 15 4.85 -4.49 -4.89
C ILE A 15 5.18 -4.67 -6.37
N MET A 16 4.16 -4.70 -7.22
CA MET A 16 4.30 -4.87 -8.67
C MET A 16 4.54 -3.54 -9.39
N TYR A 17 3.97 -2.47 -8.84
CA TYR A 17 4.12 -1.12 -9.35
C TYR A 17 3.95 -0.11 -8.21
N ILE A 18 4.67 1.00 -8.28
CA ILE A 18 4.39 2.19 -7.49
C ILE A 18 4.74 3.43 -8.33
N SER A 19 3.95 4.49 -8.21
CA SER A 19 4.20 5.72 -8.96
C SER A 19 5.44 6.47 -8.44
N GLU A 20 6.14 7.18 -9.32
CA GLU A 20 7.33 7.97 -8.98
C GLU A 20 7.05 9.01 -7.87
N THR A 21 5.80 9.47 -7.77
CA THR A 21 5.35 10.42 -6.74
C THR A 21 5.47 9.88 -5.32
N ALA A 22 5.64 8.58 -5.10
CA ALA A 22 5.92 8.03 -3.76
C ALA A 22 7.19 8.65 -3.13
N SER A 23 8.18 9.03 -3.94
CA SER A 23 9.39 9.72 -3.46
C SER A 23 9.09 11.06 -2.79
N VAL A 24 8.09 11.80 -3.29
CA VAL A 24 7.67 13.09 -2.75
C VAL A 24 6.92 12.92 -1.42
N HIS A 25 6.21 11.81 -1.23
CA HIS A 25 5.33 11.59 -0.08
C HIS A 25 5.98 10.77 1.04
N LEU A 26 6.88 9.84 0.69
CA LEU A 26 7.54 8.91 1.61
C LEU A 26 9.05 9.04 1.65
N GLY A 27 9.67 9.67 0.63
CA GLY A 27 11.12 9.75 0.49
C GLY A 27 11.77 8.46 -0.02
N LEU A 28 10.97 7.51 -0.50
CA LEU A 28 11.40 6.22 -1.02
C LEU A 28 11.18 6.22 -2.53
N SER A 29 12.18 5.81 -3.30
CA SER A 29 12.10 5.78 -4.76
C SER A 29 11.32 4.55 -5.26
N GLN A 30 10.78 4.65 -6.48
CA GLN A 30 10.11 3.53 -7.13
C GLN A 30 11.01 2.29 -7.23
N VAL A 31 12.30 2.47 -7.55
CA VAL A 31 13.26 1.37 -7.70
C VAL A 31 13.58 0.68 -6.37
N GLU A 32 13.56 1.40 -5.25
CA GLU A 32 13.74 0.82 -3.91
C GLU A 32 12.54 -0.01 -3.47
N LEU A 33 11.33 0.30 -3.96
CA LEU A 33 10.07 -0.30 -3.51
C LEU A 33 9.62 -1.46 -4.40
N THR A 34 9.77 -1.31 -5.71
CA THR A 34 9.21 -2.26 -6.68
C THR A 34 9.91 -3.61 -6.59
N GLY A 35 9.12 -4.68 -6.55
CA GLY A 35 9.60 -6.05 -6.45
C GLY A 35 9.80 -6.56 -5.03
N ASN A 36 9.83 -5.68 -4.03
CA ASN A 36 9.93 -6.03 -2.62
C ASN A 36 8.55 -6.31 -2.00
N SER A 37 8.55 -6.86 -0.79
CA SER A 37 7.33 -7.11 -0.05
C SER A 37 6.78 -5.81 0.56
N ILE A 38 5.48 -5.55 0.44
CA ILE A 38 4.82 -4.40 1.05
C ILE A 38 4.99 -4.38 2.58
N TYR A 39 5.08 -5.57 3.20
CA TYR A 39 5.25 -5.77 4.65
C TYR A 39 6.56 -5.17 5.20
N GLU A 40 7.56 -4.94 4.35
CA GLU A 40 8.81 -4.25 4.73
C GLU A 40 8.64 -2.74 4.92
N TYR A 41 7.58 -2.17 4.33
CA TYR A 41 7.34 -0.73 4.27
C TYR A 41 6.08 -0.28 5.01
N ILE A 42 5.33 -1.21 5.61
CA ILE A 42 4.15 -0.90 6.41
C ILE A 42 4.41 -1.22 7.88
N HIS A 43 3.76 -0.48 8.77
CA HIS A 43 3.93 -0.68 10.21
C HIS A 43 3.47 -2.10 10.61
N PRO A 44 4.23 -2.84 11.46
CA PRO A 44 3.90 -4.22 11.83
C PRO A 44 2.48 -4.43 12.36
N ALA A 45 1.97 -3.46 13.12
CA ALA A 45 0.61 -3.52 13.66
C ALA A 45 -0.51 -3.39 12.59
N ASP A 46 -0.18 -3.06 11.34
CA ASP A 46 -1.14 -3.02 10.22
C ASP A 46 -1.01 -4.26 9.30
N HIS A 47 -0.11 -5.21 9.62
CA HIS A 47 0.14 -6.40 8.79
C HIS A 47 -1.10 -7.31 8.68
N ASP A 48 -1.83 -7.49 9.78
CA ASP A 48 -3.04 -8.32 9.79
C ASP A 48 -4.15 -7.71 8.93
N GLU A 49 -4.33 -6.39 8.98
CA GLU A 49 -5.30 -5.67 8.15
C GLU A 49 -4.92 -5.74 6.66
N MET A 50 -3.64 -5.50 6.32
CA MET A 50 -3.16 -5.64 4.95
C MET A 50 -3.35 -7.07 4.41
N THR A 51 -3.06 -8.06 5.25
CA THR A 51 -3.26 -9.48 4.88
C THR A 51 -4.72 -9.76 4.61
N ALA A 52 -5.63 -9.31 5.48
CA ALA A 52 -7.06 -9.47 5.27
C ALA A 52 -7.52 -8.83 3.95
N VAL A 53 -7.01 -7.65 3.60
CA VAL A 53 -7.30 -6.98 2.32
C VAL A 53 -6.80 -7.78 1.12
N LEU A 54 -5.60 -8.38 1.19
CA LEU A 54 -5.03 -9.18 0.10
C LEU A 54 -5.68 -10.57 -0.03
N THR A 55 -6.05 -11.20 1.08
CA THR A 55 -6.60 -12.57 1.11
C THR A 55 -8.11 -12.62 1.03
N ALA A 56 -8.82 -11.50 1.15
CA ALA A 56 -10.26 -11.44 1.01
C ALA A 56 -10.66 -11.81 -0.43
N HIS A 57 -10.76 -13.12 -0.66
CA HIS A 57 -11.30 -13.72 -1.85
C HIS A 57 -12.80 -13.41 -1.93
N GLN A 58 -13.24 -13.10 -3.15
CA GLN A 58 -14.62 -13.04 -3.58
C GLN A 58 -15.44 -14.16 -2.92
N PRO A 59 -16.60 -13.88 -2.29
CA PRO A 59 -17.45 -14.95 -1.80
C PRO A 59 -17.80 -15.84 -2.98
N TYR A 60 -17.55 -17.14 -2.83
CA TYR A 60 -17.96 -18.17 -3.76
C TYR A 60 -19.48 -18.11 -3.96
N HIS A 61 -19.95 -17.31 -4.92
CA HIS A 61 -21.33 -17.35 -5.41
C HIS A 61 -21.31 -17.56 -6.92
N SER A 62 -21.46 -18.84 -7.29
CA SER A 62 -22.35 -19.31 -8.35
C SER A 62 -22.39 -18.50 -9.65
N HIS A 63 -21.62 -18.96 -10.65
CA HIS A 63 -22.00 -19.00 -12.07
C HIS A 63 -22.97 -17.94 -12.63
N PHE A 64 -22.83 -16.65 -12.38
CA PHE A 64 -23.45 -15.62 -13.22
C PHE A 64 -22.56 -14.38 -13.20
N VAL A 65 -22.31 -13.86 -14.39
CA VAL A 65 -21.47 -12.72 -14.73
C VAL A 65 -21.78 -11.53 -13.82
N GLN A 66 -20.86 -11.18 -12.92
CA GLN A 66 -20.83 -9.83 -12.38
C GLN A 66 -19.39 -9.45 -12.01
N GLU A 67 -18.77 -8.70 -12.92
CA GLU A 67 -17.55 -7.93 -12.70
C GLU A 67 -17.79 -6.92 -11.57
N TYR A 68 -17.72 -7.37 -10.32
CA TYR A 68 -17.67 -6.44 -9.19
C TYR A 68 -16.22 -6.05 -8.94
N GLU A 69 -15.87 -4.83 -9.32
CA GLU A 69 -14.73 -4.12 -8.74
C GLU A 69 -14.95 -4.05 -7.22
N ILE A 70 -14.17 -4.82 -6.46
CA ILE A 70 -14.19 -4.71 -5.01
C ILE A 70 -13.42 -3.45 -4.63
N GLU A 71 -14.14 -2.41 -4.23
CA GLU A 71 -13.56 -1.22 -3.61
C GLU A 71 -13.41 -1.47 -2.10
N ARG A 72 -12.21 -1.20 -1.57
CA ARG A 72 -11.91 -1.27 -0.12
C ARG A 72 -11.21 0.01 0.30
N SER A 73 -11.66 0.55 1.42
CA SER A 73 -11.05 1.72 2.06
C SER A 73 -10.56 1.33 3.44
N PHE A 74 -9.26 1.50 3.67
CA PHE A 74 -8.58 1.20 4.92
C PHE A 74 -7.43 2.18 5.12
N PHE A 75 -6.85 2.20 6.32
CA PHE A 75 -5.69 3.04 6.62
C PHE A 75 -4.46 2.15 6.75
N LEU A 76 -3.31 2.65 6.29
CA LEU A 76 -2.05 1.93 6.36
C LEU A 76 -0.95 2.91 6.71
N ARG A 77 -0.19 2.62 7.77
CA ARG A 77 0.96 3.44 8.15
C ARG A 77 2.16 3.02 7.33
N MET A 78 2.65 3.91 6.48
CA MET A 78 3.77 3.61 5.59
C MET A 78 5.06 4.23 6.12
N LYS A 79 6.16 3.48 5.99
CA LYS A 79 7.49 3.95 6.33
C LYS A 79 7.81 5.21 5.52
N CYS A 80 8.26 6.25 6.22
CA CYS A 80 8.60 7.53 5.66
C CYS A 80 9.99 7.94 6.15
N VAL A 81 10.87 8.26 5.21
CA VAL A 81 12.25 8.70 5.47
C VAL A 81 12.45 10.20 5.25
N LEU A 82 11.38 10.91 4.89
CA LEU A 82 11.39 12.36 4.83
C LEU A 82 11.52 12.93 6.25
N ALA A 83 12.24 14.04 6.37
CA ALA A 83 12.29 14.79 7.62
C ALA A 83 10.87 15.23 8.03
N LYS A 84 10.56 15.28 9.33
CA LYS A 84 9.23 15.65 9.86
C LYS A 84 8.60 16.88 9.19
N ARG A 85 9.40 17.90 8.90
CA ARG A 85 8.95 19.13 8.20
C ARG A 85 8.45 18.91 6.77
N ASN A 86 8.94 17.87 6.10
CA ASN A 86 8.64 17.54 4.70
C ASN A 86 7.72 16.30 4.58
N ALA A 87 7.60 15.52 5.64
CA ALA A 87 6.84 14.27 5.68
C ALA A 87 5.37 14.46 6.09
N GLY A 88 4.96 15.65 6.53
CA GLY A 88 3.72 15.81 7.27
C GLY A 88 3.76 15.11 8.63
N LEU A 89 2.59 14.67 9.12
CA LEU A 89 2.49 13.95 10.40
C LEU A 89 3.17 12.59 10.29
N THR A 90 4.29 12.42 10.99
CA THR A 90 4.98 11.13 11.12
C THR A 90 5.23 10.80 12.58
N CYS A 91 5.01 9.54 12.94
CA CYS A 91 5.31 8.98 14.26
C CYS A 91 6.24 7.78 14.11
N GLY A 92 7.40 7.80 14.75
CA GLY A 92 8.35 6.69 14.69
C GLY A 92 8.88 6.33 13.30
N GLY A 93 8.88 7.27 12.34
CA GLY A 93 9.29 7.01 10.96
C GLY A 93 8.18 6.41 10.08
N TYR A 94 6.94 6.44 10.53
CA TYR A 94 5.76 6.06 9.74
C TYR A 94 4.82 7.25 9.58
N LYS A 95 4.24 7.39 8.39
CA LYS A 95 3.23 8.39 8.02
C LYS A 95 1.85 7.76 7.97
#